data_AF-A0A424LYW6-F1
#
_entry.id   AF-A0A424LYW6-F1
#
_cell.length_a   1.000
_cell.length_b   1.000
_cell.length_c   1.000
_cell.angle_alpha   90.00
_cell.angle_beta   90.00
_cell.angle_gamma   90.00
#
_symmetry.space_group_name_H-M   'P 1'
#
loop_
_entity.id
_entity.type
_entity.pdbx_description
1 polymer ?
#
loop_
_entity_poly.entity_id
_entity_poly.type
_entity_poly.pdbx_seq_one_letter_code
_entity_poly.pdbx_strand_id
1 'polypeptide(L)'
;EIPYNGIDDDCDPATLDDDLDQDGFNNVDDCDDSNANINPNAEEILDNQVDENCDGIIEFTSSAEPEPEPEQQIEDYLIIYPNPANEVILIEKANINEFKIEIFDVNKRRVLSNHNVTTLDVSHLSTGMYFLIYHDLETGKKVVKKWIVLKK
;
A
#
# COMPACT_ATOMS: atom_id res chain seq x y z
N GLU A 1 40.27 -1.73 39.92
CA GLU A 1 38.91 -1.52 40.45
C GLU A 1 38.07 -2.78 40.35
N ILE A 2 37.05 -2.94 41.21
CA ILE A 2 35.91 -3.86 40.98
C ILE A 2 34.74 -2.99 40.52
N PRO A 3 34.33 -3.03 39.24
CA PRO A 3 33.33 -2.11 38.70
C PRO A 3 31.96 -2.17 39.40
N TYR A 4 31.27 -1.03 39.40
CA TYR A 4 29.92 -0.79 39.90
C TYR A 4 29.69 -1.10 41.39
N ASN A 5 30.73 -0.96 42.23
CA ASN A 5 30.61 -1.19 43.67
C ASN A 5 30.60 0.10 44.52
N GLY A 6 30.74 1.27 43.87
CA GLY A 6 30.79 2.60 44.45
C GLY A 6 32.09 2.90 45.21
N ILE A 7 33.15 2.10 45.01
CA ILE A 7 34.42 2.15 45.73
C ILE A 7 35.58 2.05 44.74
N ASP A 8 36.44 3.06 44.78
CA ASP A 8 37.75 3.02 44.15
C ASP A 8 38.67 2.01 44.89
N ASP A 9 38.65 0.75 44.47
CA ASP A 9 39.33 -0.39 45.13
C ASP A 9 40.86 -0.35 45.03
N ASP A 10 41.40 0.32 44.01
CA ASP A 10 42.83 0.39 43.72
C ASP A 10 43.44 1.80 43.80
N CYS A 11 42.64 2.81 44.16
CA CYS A 11 43.07 4.20 44.32
C CYS A 11 43.67 4.81 43.04
N ASP A 12 43.24 4.36 41.86
CA ASP A 12 43.71 4.82 40.55
C ASP A 12 42.62 5.66 39.86
N PRO A 13 42.79 6.99 39.71
CA PRO A 13 41.77 7.84 39.08
C PRO A 13 41.60 7.60 37.57
N ALA A 14 42.43 6.75 36.97
CA ALA A 14 42.30 6.34 35.57
C ALA A 14 41.46 5.07 35.39
N THR A 15 41.10 4.36 36.46
CA THR A 15 40.03 3.36 36.40
C THR A 15 38.79 4.04 36.97
N LEU A 16 37.69 4.03 36.22
CA LEU A 16 36.43 4.62 36.66
C LEU A 16 35.46 3.47 36.98
N ASP A 17 34.81 3.57 38.14
CA ASP A 17 33.87 2.55 38.63
C ASP A 17 32.63 2.36 37.73
N ASP A 18 32.17 3.47 37.14
CA ASP A 18 30.88 3.58 36.44
C ASP A 18 31.03 3.93 34.94
N ASP A 19 32.25 4.05 34.42
CA ASP A 19 32.60 4.41 33.02
C ASP A 19 33.80 3.55 32.58
N LEU A 20 33.52 2.28 32.25
CA LEU A 20 34.56 1.27 32.06
C LEU A 20 35.33 1.44 30.75
N ASP A 21 34.75 2.05 29.72
CA ASP A 21 35.40 2.32 28.44
C ASP A 21 35.96 3.75 28.28
N GLN A 22 35.66 4.63 29.25
CA GLN A 22 36.22 5.98 29.40
C GLN A 22 35.85 6.94 28.28
N ASP A 23 34.65 6.79 27.72
CA ASP A 23 34.11 7.70 26.72
C ASP A 23 33.42 8.94 27.33
N GLY A 24 33.29 8.96 28.66
CA GLY A 24 32.73 10.06 29.44
C GLY A 24 31.24 9.93 29.73
N PHE A 25 30.63 8.78 29.42
CA PHE A 25 29.29 8.42 29.84
C PHE A 25 29.34 7.36 30.94
N ASN A 26 28.44 7.49 31.92
CA ASN A 26 28.31 6.46 32.93
C ASN A 26 27.36 5.37 32.41
N ASN A 27 27.51 4.12 32.88
CA ASN A 27 26.66 2.95 32.62
C ASN A 27 25.12 3.16 32.78
N VAL A 28 24.66 4.27 33.37
CA VAL A 28 23.22 4.62 33.42
C VAL A 28 22.74 5.26 32.12
N ASP A 29 23.60 6.04 31.47
CA ASP A 29 23.33 6.75 30.23
C ASP A 29 23.95 6.03 29.01
N ASP A 30 24.93 5.15 29.24
CA ASP A 30 25.55 4.28 28.25
C ASP A 30 24.90 2.88 28.21
N CYS A 31 24.49 2.44 27.03
CA CYS A 31 23.89 1.14 26.79
C CYS A 31 24.91 0.00 26.62
N ASP A 32 26.20 0.28 26.40
CA ASP A 32 27.30 -0.68 26.44
C ASP A 32 28.59 -0.04 27.00
N ASP A 33 28.68 0.03 28.33
CA ASP A 33 29.80 0.56 29.13
C ASP A 33 31.17 -0.14 28.88
N SER A 34 31.23 -1.08 27.95
CA SER A 34 32.47 -1.75 27.52
C SER A 34 32.95 -1.32 26.13
N ASN A 35 32.23 -0.41 25.47
CA ASN A 35 32.47 -0.01 24.09
C ASN A 35 32.19 1.49 23.85
N ALA A 36 33.28 2.27 23.88
CA ALA A 36 33.30 3.73 23.69
C ALA A 36 32.72 4.26 22.35
N ASN A 37 32.24 3.38 21.45
CA ASN A 37 31.52 3.76 20.23
C ASN A 37 30.00 3.61 20.36
N ILE A 38 29.49 3.09 21.48
CA ILE A 38 28.07 2.96 21.80
C ILE A 38 27.87 3.88 23.00
N ASN A 39 27.22 5.02 22.81
CA ASN A 39 26.94 6.01 23.84
C ASN A 39 25.96 7.07 23.31
N PRO A 40 25.38 7.92 24.16
CA PRO A 40 24.44 8.97 23.75
C PRO A 40 24.88 9.95 22.65
N ASN A 41 26.18 10.03 22.35
CA ASN A 41 26.73 10.88 21.30
C ASN A 41 27.13 10.10 20.02
N ALA A 42 27.02 8.77 20.02
CA ALA A 42 27.39 7.97 18.87
C ALA A 42 26.43 8.20 17.68
N GLU A 43 26.94 7.99 16.47
CA GLU A 43 26.11 7.96 15.27
C GLU A 43 25.53 6.55 15.08
N GLU A 44 24.25 6.49 14.75
CA GLU A 44 23.53 5.23 14.53
C GLU A 44 24.01 4.52 13.26
N ILE A 45 24.28 3.21 13.38
CA ILE A 45 24.68 2.36 12.26
C ILE A 45 23.45 1.56 11.81
N LEU A 46 22.85 2.02 10.71
CA LEU A 46 21.64 1.39 10.16
C LEU A 46 21.79 -0.12 9.91
N ASP A 47 20.73 -0.85 10.20
CA ASP A 47 20.55 -2.29 9.90
C ASP A 47 21.50 -3.26 10.63
N ASN A 48 22.17 -2.83 11.70
CA ASN A 48 23.03 -3.72 12.48
C ASN A 48 22.37 -4.27 13.78
N GLN A 49 21.15 -3.82 14.11
CA GLN A 49 20.38 -4.21 15.31
C GLN A 49 21.03 -3.80 16.64
N VAL A 50 21.93 -2.82 16.62
CA VAL A 50 22.49 -2.17 17.78
C VAL A 50 21.92 -0.75 17.81
N ASP A 51 21.67 -0.24 19.02
CA ASP A 51 21.30 1.16 19.27
C ASP A 51 22.59 1.84 19.71
N GLU A 52 23.31 2.47 18.78
CA GLU A 52 24.61 3.07 19.09
C GLU A 52 24.44 4.32 19.94
N ASN A 53 23.40 5.09 19.68
CA ASN A 53 23.20 6.39 20.31
C ASN A 53 22.39 6.32 21.63
N CYS A 54 22.07 5.12 22.09
CA CYS A 54 21.32 4.81 23.31
C CYS A 54 20.02 5.61 23.48
N ASP A 55 19.35 5.99 22.38
CA ASP A 55 18.08 6.74 22.42
C ASP A 55 16.85 5.83 22.55
N GLY A 56 17.06 4.52 22.56
CA GLY A 56 16.05 3.48 22.66
C GLY A 56 15.41 3.10 21.32
N ILE A 57 15.96 3.58 20.20
CA ILE A 57 15.46 3.36 18.85
C ILE A 57 16.59 2.77 18.00
N ILE A 58 16.43 1.50 17.62
CA ILE A 58 17.25 0.92 16.54
C ILE A 58 16.78 1.50 15.21
N GLU A 59 17.67 2.19 14.49
CA GLU A 59 17.35 2.68 13.16
C GLU A 59 17.59 1.60 12.09
N PHE A 60 16.63 1.53 11.16
CA PHE A 60 16.71 0.68 9.99
C PHE A 60 16.81 1.58 8.78
N THR A 61 17.51 1.12 7.73
CA THR A 61 17.29 1.75 6.43
C THR A 61 15.80 1.57 6.14
N SER A 62 15.08 2.69 6.10
CA SER A 62 13.78 2.68 5.45
C SER A 62 14.07 2.16 4.06
N SER A 63 13.65 0.93 3.80
CA SER A 63 13.55 0.41 2.45
C SER A 63 12.43 1.21 1.80
N ALA A 64 12.75 2.46 1.47
CA ALA A 64 12.40 2.96 0.17
C ALA A 64 13.05 1.99 -0.82
N GLU A 65 12.43 0.81 -0.99
CA GLU A 65 12.13 0.37 -2.34
C GLU A 65 11.79 1.64 -3.08
N PRO A 66 12.49 1.99 -4.18
CA PRO A 66 12.11 3.18 -4.94
C PRO A 66 10.59 3.06 -5.09
N GLU A 67 9.84 3.98 -4.47
CA GLU A 67 8.39 4.03 -4.66
C GLU A 67 8.27 3.89 -6.17
N PRO A 68 7.59 2.84 -6.69
CA PRO A 68 7.54 2.65 -8.12
C PRO A 68 7.10 4.00 -8.68
N GLU A 69 7.97 4.64 -9.48
CA GLU A 69 7.70 5.95 -10.11
C GLU A 69 6.23 5.91 -10.47
N PRO A 70 5.37 6.82 -9.94
CA PRO A 70 3.95 6.57 -9.78
C PRO A 70 3.46 6.00 -11.09
N GLU A 71 3.34 4.67 -11.13
CA GLU A 71 2.92 4.02 -12.34
C GLU A 71 1.56 4.64 -12.50
N GLN A 72 1.28 5.25 -13.64
CA GLN A 72 -0.08 5.63 -13.95
C GLN A 72 -0.84 4.30 -14.06
N GLN A 73 -1.15 3.69 -12.92
CA GLN A 73 -2.27 2.80 -12.71
C GLN A 73 -3.47 3.69 -12.97
N ILE A 74 -3.72 3.92 -14.25
CA ILE A 74 -5.06 4.04 -14.74
C ILE A 74 -5.69 2.73 -14.27
N GLU A 75 -6.29 2.76 -13.07
CA GLU A 75 -7.08 1.65 -12.56
C GLU A 75 -8.01 1.27 -13.71
N ASP A 76 -7.95 0.02 -14.16
CA ASP A 76 -8.81 -0.49 -15.22
C ASP A 76 -10.25 -0.52 -14.71
N TYR A 77 -10.87 0.66 -14.72
CA TYR A 77 -12.20 0.92 -14.21
C TYR A 77 -13.21 0.76 -15.32
N LEU A 78 -14.36 0.18 -14.96
CA LEU A 78 -15.55 0.10 -15.79
C LEU A 78 -16.75 0.47 -14.92
N ILE A 79 -17.32 1.64 -15.18
CA ILE A 79 -18.48 2.18 -14.49
C ILE A 79 -19.65 2.21 -15.46
N ILE A 80 -20.82 1.73 -15.00
CA ILE A 80 -22.04 1.68 -15.79
C ILE A 80 -23.14 2.36 -14.97
N TYR A 81 -23.74 3.42 -15.51
CA TYR A 81 -24.73 4.22 -14.81
C TYR A 81 -25.82 4.74 -15.76
N PRO A 82 -27.03 5.04 -15.27
CA PRO A 82 -27.50 4.80 -13.91
C PRO A 82 -27.85 3.32 -13.65
N ASN A 83 -27.82 2.90 -12.38
CA ASN A 83 -28.37 1.62 -11.95
C ASN A 83 -29.26 1.85 -10.71
N PRO A 84 -30.60 1.71 -10.81
CA PRO A 84 -31.35 1.25 -11.98
C PRO A 84 -31.40 2.26 -13.13
N ALA A 85 -31.54 1.80 -14.38
CA ALA A 85 -31.78 2.68 -15.52
C ALA A 85 -33.18 2.55 -16.10
N ASN A 86 -33.62 3.61 -16.76
CA ASN A 86 -34.91 3.68 -17.44
C ASN A 86 -34.74 3.63 -18.96
N GLU A 87 -34.08 4.62 -19.57
CA GLU A 87 -34.04 4.78 -21.03
C GLU A 87 -32.65 4.58 -21.63
N VAL A 88 -31.60 5.05 -20.95
CA VAL A 88 -30.23 4.98 -21.44
C VAL A 88 -29.29 4.53 -20.33
N ILE A 89 -28.19 3.88 -20.72
CA ILE A 89 -27.04 3.63 -19.86
C ILE A 89 -25.77 4.20 -20.50
N LEU A 90 -24.92 4.76 -19.64
CA LEU A 90 -23.62 5.32 -19.96
C LEU A 90 -22.54 4.39 -19.42
N ILE A 91 -21.46 4.27 -20.18
CA ILE A 91 -20.36 3.37 -19.92
C ILE A 91 -19.08 4.18 -19.94
N GLU A 92 -18.47 4.27 -18.77
CA GLU A 92 -17.22 4.99 -18.53
C GLU A 92 -16.11 3.96 -18.28
N LYS A 93 -15.01 4.10 -19.00
CA LYS A 93 -13.87 3.17 -18.93
C LYS A 93 -12.55 3.91 -18.95
N ALA A 94 -11.56 3.30 -18.31
CA ALA A 94 -10.21 3.84 -18.21
C ALA A 94 -9.41 3.71 -19.52
N ASN A 95 -9.48 2.54 -20.16
CA ASN A 95 -8.70 2.23 -21.36
C ASN A 95 -9.38 2.80 -22.60
N ILE A 96 -8.65 3.17 -23.65
CA ILE A 96 -9.22 3.62 -24.94
C ILE A 96 -9.50 2.48 -25.93
N ASN A 97 -9.12 1.25 -25.59
CA ASN A 97 -9.18 0.05 -26.41
C ASN A 97 -10.59 -0.21 -27.00
N GLU A 98 -10.61 -0.95 -28.12
CA GLU A 98 -11.84 -1.43 -28.71
C GLU A 98 -12.51 -2.48 -27.81
N PHE A 99 -13.83 -2.43 -27.74
CA PHE A 99 -14.62 -3.28 -26.88
C PHE A 99 -15.97 -3.64 -27.49
N LYS A 100 -16.49 -4.77 -27.06
CA LYS A 100 -17.84 -5.24 -27.38
C LYS A 100 -18.66 -5.32 -26.11
N ILE A 101 -19.91 -4.91 -26.20
CA ILE A 101 -20.89 -5.09 -25.13
C ILE A 101 -22.00 -6.02 -25.59
N GLU A 102 -22.37 -6.95 -24.73
CA GLU A 102 -23.52 -7.82 -24.92
C GLU A 102 -24.40 -7.76 -23.66
N ILE A 103 -25.70 -7.57 -23.85
CA ILE A 103 -26.68 -7.55 -22.77
C ILE A 103 -27.50 -8.83 -22.84
N PHE A 104 -27.65 -9.49 -21.70
CA PHE A 104 -28.42 -10.73 -21.54
C PHE A 104 -29.51 -10.55 -20.49
N ASP A 105 -30.66 -11.18 -20.71
CA ASP A 105 -31.67 -11.32 -19.67
C ASP A 105 -31.32 -12.45 -18.69
N VAL A 106 -32.13 -12.61 -17.63
CA VAL A 106 -31.96 -13.68 -16.63
C VAL A 106 -32.06 -15.11 -17.21
N ASN A 107 -32.63 -15.27 -18.40
CA ASN A 107 -32.73 -16.53 -19.11
C ASN A 107 -31.54 -16.78 -20.05
N LYS A 108 -30.48 -15.95 -19.96
CA LYS A 108 -29.29 -15.97 -20.81
C LYS A 108 -29.59 -15.72 -22.30
N ARG A 109 -30.71 -15.08 -22.63
CA ARG A 109 -30.98 -14.66 -24.02
C ARG A 109 -30.29 -13.32 -24.24
N ARG A 110 -29.51 -13.23 -25.32
CA ARG A 110 -28.88 -11.97 -25.73
C ARG A 110 -29.95 -11.03 -26.28
N VAL A 111 -30.12 -9.88 -25.66
CA VAL A 111 -31.11 -8.86 -26.05
C VAL A 111 -30.48 -7.75 -26.87
N LEU A 112 -29.22 -7.39 -26.59
CA LEU A 112 -28.49 -6.33 -27.30
C LEU A 112 -27.02 -6.71 -27.48
N SER A 113 -26.40 -6.22 -28.55
CA SER A 113 -24.98 -6.36 -28.83
C SER A 113 -24.50 -5.13 -29.60
N ASN A 114 -23.48 -4.44 -29.09
CA ASN A 114 -22.89 -3.26 -29.73
C ASN A 114 -21.36 -3.28 -29.61
N HIS A 115 -20.69 -2.52 -30.46
CA HIS A 115 -19.23 -2.40 -30.51
C HIS A 115 -18.82 -0.94 -30.37
N ASN A 116 -17.86 -0.64 -29.49
CA ASN A 116 -17.28 0.69 -29.31
C ASN A 116 -18.32 1.80 -29.02
N VAL A 117 -19.42 1.46 -28.34
CA VAL A 117 -20.48 2.40 -27.96
C VAL A 117 -20.45 2.65 -26.45
N THR A 118 -20.40 3.92 -26.05
CA THR A 118 -20.40 4.35 -24.64
C THR A 118 -21.79 4.73 -24.11
N THR A 119 -22.78 4.91 -24.99
CA THR A 119 -24.18 5.21 -24.61
C THR A 119 -25.12 4.21 -25.29
N LEU A 120 -25.89 3.46 -24.49
CA LEU A 120 -26.81 2.45 -25.01
C LEU A 120 -28.25 2.83 -24.69
N ASP A 121 -29.10 2.76 -25.72
CA ASP A 121 -30.55 2.85 -25.58
C ASP A 121 -31.11 1.52 -25.06
N VAL A 122 -31.76 1.59 -23.91
CA VAL A 122 -32.43 0.49 -23.20
C VAL A 122 -33.92 0.79 -22.98
N SER A 123 -34.44 1.82 -23.66
CA SER A 123 -35.85 2.23 -23.60
C SER A 123 -36.80 1.10 -23.99
N HIS A 124 -36.35 0.22 -24.88
CA HIS A 124 -37.12 -0.95 -25.36
C HIS A 124 -37.07 -2.18 -24.45
N LEU A 125 -36.18 -2.22 -23.46
CA LEU A 125 -36.09 -3.37 -22.54
C LEU A 125 -37.20 -3.32 -21.49
N SER A 126 -37.71 -4.48 -21.06
CA SER A 126 -38.71 -4.55 -19.99
C SER A 126 -38.08 -4.30 -18.62
N THR A 127 -38.87 -3.88 -17.63
CA THR A 127 -38.43 -3.81 -16.22
C THR A 127 -37.91 -5.18 -15.78
N GLY A 128 -36.70 -5.22 -15.23
CA GLY A 128 -36.09 -6.48 -14.81
C GLY A 128 -34.59 -6.38 -14.58
N MET A 129 -33.99 -7.53 -14.27
CA MET A 129 -32.55 -7.67 -14.10
C MET A 129 -31.91 -8.13 -15.41
N TYR A 130 -30.77 -7.54 -15.73
CA TYR A 130 -29.98 -7.88 -16.91
C TYR A 130 -28.49 -8.00 -16.54
N PHE A 131 -27.77 -8.76 -17.34
CA PHE A 131 -26.31 -8.89 -17.26
C PHE A 131 -25.68 -8.21 -18.46
N LEU A 132 -24.82 -7.24 -18.20
CA LEU A 132 -23.99 -6.62 -19.20
C LEU A 132 -22.62 -7.31 -19.19
N ILE A 133 -22.20 -7.79 -20.34
CA ILE A 133 -20.88 -8.37 -20.56
C ILE A 133 -20.08 -7.38 -21.40
N TYR A 134 -19.04 -6.82 -20.80
CA TYR A 134 -18.02 -6.02 -21.46
C TYR A 134 -16.87 -6.94 -21.88
N HIS A 135 -16.43 -6.84 -23.12
CA HIS A 135 -15.34 -7.61 -23.68
C HIS A 135 -14.34 -6.66 -24.31
N ASP A 136 -13.17 -6.51 -23.70
CA ASP A 136 -12.03 -5.80 -24.28
C ASP A 136 -11.46 -6.68 -25.41
N LEU A 137 -11.39 -6.13 -26.63
CA LEU A 137 -10.95 -6.88 -27.81
C LEU A 137 -9.43 -6.92 -27.96
N GLU A 138 -8.71 -6.06 -27.24
CA GLU A 138 -7.25 -5.99 -27.27
C GLU A 138 -6.65 -6.90 -26.19
N THR A 139 -7.14 -6.79 -24.96
CA THR A 139 -6.65 -7.63 -23.85
C THR A 139 -7.37 -8.97 -23.76
N GLY A 140 -8.52 -9.13 -24.42
CA GLY A 140 -9.39 -10.29 -24.29
C GLY A 140 -10.13 -10.36 -22.95
N LYS A 141 -9.98 -9.34 -22.09
CA LYS A 141 -10.59 -9.29 -20.76
C LYS A 141 -12.11 -9.23 -20.87
N LYS A 142 -12.80 -10.02 -20.05
CA LYS A 142 -14.26 -10.00 -19.93
C LYS A 142 -14.68 -9.55 -18.54
N VAL A 143 -15.60 -8.60 -18.48
CA VAL A 143 -16.19 -8.11 -17.23
C VAL A 143 -17.71 -8.27 -17.31
N VAL A 144 -18.28 -8.86 -16.27
CA VAL A 144 -19.74 -9.05 -16.15
C VAL A 144 -20.26 -8.13 -15.06
N LYS A 145 -21.26 -7.31 -15.39
CA LYS A 145 -21.94 -6.41 -14.45
C LYS A 145 -23.43 -6.73 -14.44
N LYS A 146 -23.99 -6.88 -13.24
CA LYS A 146 -25.43 -6.94 -13.03
C LYS A 146 -25.98 -5.52 -12.98
N TRP A 147 -27.08 -5.29 -13.68
CA TRP A 147 -27.76 -3.99 -13.72
C TRP A 147 -29.29 -4.20 -13.79
N ILE A 148 -30.06 -3.20 -13.35
CA ILE A 148 -31.52 -3.27 -13.22
C ILE A 148 -32.16 -2.22 -14.14
N VAL A 149 -33.14 -2.64 -14.94
CA VAL A 149 -34.06 -1.75 -15.65
C VAL A 149 -35.29 -1.52 -14.79
N LEU A 150 -35.65 -0.26 -14.57
CA LEU A 150 -36.92 0.13 -13.98
C LEU A 150 -37.65 1.11 -14.91
N LYS A 151 -38.77 0.66 -15.49
CA LYS A 151 -39.71 1.53 -16.20
C LYS A 151 -40.67 2.19 -15.23
N LYS A 152 -40.84 3.51 -15.38
CA LYS A 152 -41.90 4.26 -14.71
C LYS A 152 -43.22 4.10 -15.45
#